data_AF-A0A5C9BJL6-F1
#
_entry.id   AF-A0A5C9BJL6-F1
#
_cell.length_a   1.000
_cell.length_b   1.000
_cell.length_c   1.000
_cell.angle_alpha   90.00
_cell.angle_beta   90.00
_cell.angle_gamma   90.00
#
_symmetry.space_group_name_H-M   'P 1'
#
loop_
_entity.id
_entity.type
_entity.pdbx_description
1 polymer ?
#
loop_
_entity_poly.entity_id
_entity_poly.type
_entity_poly.pdbx_seq_one_letter_code
_entity_poly.pdbx_strand_id
1 'polypeptide(L)'
;MKNILSHAVVAGLTVWLGFAAGTANAVPVLQLGIVGGTYDSATQTVVATTPAFSLYAFLAPNSSNTLSDSYYLSMAITPQVSTPANLGSFTYNSTTVAVTSGMTYGYPPIDTFSAGADPGDLAAHSVFPTYFKEVGFSFSSSNQSGIFNTQDNPIWGPRPGSGMYFNRFDFDTSNLAVGYAVHFDLYNTKLCINGRGPCSGNTDTDITQFAPFSHDAQSMISAPHPAIPEPETYAMLLAGLGLLGLAAGRRKPGA
;
A
#
# COMPACT_ATOMS: atom_id res chain seq x y z
N MET A 1 -4.85 64.11 -14.83
CA MET A 1 -5.68 62.96 -15.27
C MET A 1 -4.87 61.76 -15.81
N LYS A 2 -3.66 61.92 -16.37
CA LYS A 2 -2.84 60.79 -16.86
C LYS A 2 -2.30 59.82 -15.78
N ASN A 3 -2.10 60.27 -14.53
CA ASN A 3 -1.51 59.43 -13.46
C ASN A 3 -2.51 58.56 -12.67
N ILE A 4 -3.82 58.77 -12.87
CA ILE A 4 -4.86 57.98 -12.18
C ILE A 4 -5.24 56.74 -13.01
N LEU A 5 -5.12 56.82 -14.35
CA LEU A 5 -5.34 55.68 -15.24
C LEU A 5 -4.30 54.57 -15.06
N SER A 6 -3.04 54.89 -14.72
CA SER A 6 -1.98 53.88 -14.59
C SER A 6 -2.14 52.97 -13.37
N HIS A 7 -2.71 53.48 -12.27
CA HIS A 7 -2.90 52.71 -11.05
C HIS A 7 -4.16 51.82 -11.12
N ALA A 8 -5.22 52.28 -11.79
CA ALA A 8 -6.44 51.48 -11.97
C ALA A 8 -6.22 50.27 -12.91
N VAL A 9 -5.38 50.41 -13.93
CA VAL A 9 -5.05 49.30 -14.85
C VAL A 9 -4.21 48.22 -14.17
N VAL A 10 -3.27 48.61 -13.29
CA VAL A 10 -2.40 47.65 -12.55
C VAL A 10 -3.19 46.92 -11.45
N ALA A 11 -4.13 47.59 -10.78
CA ALA A 11 -5.01 46.96 -9.79
C ALA A 11 -6.07 46.03 -10.44
N GLY A 12 -6.58 46.38 -11.62
CA GLY A 12 -7.50 45.51 -12.37
C GLY A 12 -6.84 44.22 -12.89
N LEU A 13 -5.57 44.29 -13.28
CA LEU A 13 -4.82 43.13 -13.79
C LEU A 13 -4.52 42.11 -12.68
N THR A 14 -4.25 42.57 -11.46
CA THR A 14 -3.94 41.70 -10.30
C THR A 14 -5.15 40.95 -9.75
N VAL A 15 -6.36 41.54 -9.83
CA VAL A 15 -7.60 40.86 -9.42
C VAL A 15 -8.01 39.78 -10.42
N TRP A 16 -7.77 39.96 -11.73
CA TRP A 16 -8.11 38.97 -12.76
C TRP A 16 -7.21 37.73 -12.75
N LEU A 17 -5.94 37.88 -12.36
CA LEU A 17 -5.00 36.75 -12.20
C LEU A 17 -5.33 35.84 -11.01
N GLY A 18 -6.03 36.34 -9.98
CA GLY A 18 -6.44 35.56 -8.81
C GLY A 18 -7.62 34.61 -9.05
N PHE A 19 -8.51 34.92 -10.00
CA PHE A 19 -9.69 34.09 -10.30
C PHE A 19 -9.46 33.00 -11.37
N ALA A 20 -8.30 33.02 -12.04
CA ALA A 20 -7.92 32.03 -13.04
C ALA A 20 -7.00 30.92 -12.50
N ALA A 21 -6.78 30.85 -11.18
CA ALA A 21 -6.08 29.75 -10.56
C ALA A 21 -7.01 28.52 -10.54
N GLY A 22 -6.98 27.72 -11.62
CA GLY A 22 -7.56 26.39 -11.61
C GLY A 22 -6.93 25.55 -10.50
N THR A 23 -7.71 24.62 -9.92
CA THR A 23 -7.19 23.66 -8.96
C THR A 23 -6.10 22.82 -9.63
N ALA A 24 -4.83 23.09 -9.30
CA ALA A 24 -3.73 22.21 -9.66
C ALA A 24 -3.78 20.99 -8.72
N ASN A 25 -4.51 19.95 -9.12
CA ASN A 25 -4.45 18.67 -8.43
C ASN A 25 -3.13 18.00 -8.83
N ALA A 26 -2.11 18.13 -7.98
CA ALA A 26 -0.85 17.45 -8.16
C ALA A 26 -1.06 15.94 -7.89
N VAL A 27 -1.40 15.20 -8.94
CA VAL A 27 -1.49 13.74 -8.88
C VAL A 27 -0.07 13.17 -8.89
N PRO A 28 0.31 12.34 -7.91
CA PRO A 28 1.63 11.75 -7.90
C PRO A 28 1.88 10.82 -9.08
N VAL A 29 3.13 10.81 -9.52
CA VAL A 29 3.63 9.95 -10.59
C VAL A 29 3.49 8.49 -10.20
N LEU A 30 3.84 8.16 -8.97
CA LEU A 30 3.66 6.84 -8.37
C LEU A 30 2.75 6.97 -7.15
N GLN A 31 1.82 6.02 -7.02
CA GLN A 31 0.92 5.96 -5.87
C GLN A 31 0.38 4.54 -5.71
N LEU A 32 0.06 4.19 -4.47
CA LEU A 32 -0.63 2.95 -4.10
C LEU A 32 -2.07 3.24 -3.73
N GLY A 33 -2.95 2.27 -3.99
CA GLY A 33 -4.34 2.30 -3.59
C GLY A 33 -4.88 0.90 -3.32
N ILE A 34 -5.84 0.79 -2.41
CA ILE A 34 -6.47 -0.48 -2.03
C ILE A 34 -7.97 -0.39 -2.31
N VAL A 35 -8.50 -1.30 -3.12
CA VAL A 35 -9.95 -1.32 -3.34
C VAL A 35 -10.68 -1.59 -2.02
N GLY A 36 -11.57 -0.67 -1.64
CA GLY A 36 -12.26 -0.71 -0.35
C GLY A 36 -11.40 -0.32 0.87
N GLY A 37 -10.20 0.22 0.65
CA GLY A 37 -9.34 0.76 1.69
C GLY A 37 -9.80 2.13 2.20
N THR A 38 -9.21 2.57 3.31
CA THR A 38 -9.48 3.88 3.92
C THR A 38 -8.21 4.69 4.05
N TYR A 39 -8.27 5.99 3.72
CA TYR A 39 -7.15 6.87 3.98
C TYR A 39 -7.08 7.21 5.48
N ASP A 40 -5.99 6.85 6.13
CA ASP A 40 -5.71 7.25 7.50
C ASP A 40 -4.91 8.56 7.47
N SER A 41 -5.52 9.66 7.89
CA SER A 41 -4.86 10.97 7.91
C SER A 41 -3.77 11.11 8.98
N ALA A 42 -3.74 10.23 9.99
CA ALA A 42 -2.73 10.28 11.04
C ALA A 42 -1.40 9.68 10.56
N THR A 43 -1.47 8.57 9.84
CA THR A 43 -0.31 7.88 9.24
C THR A 43 -0.09 8.26 7.79
N GLN A 44 -1.05 8.97 7.19
CA GLN A 44 -1.06 9.44 5.80
C GLN A 44 -0.97 8.29 4.79
N THR A 45 -1.57 7.13 5.09
CA THR A 45 -1.49 5.93 4.26
C THR A 45 -2.88 5.39 3.89
N VAL A 46 -2.99 4.66 2.78
CA VAL A 46 -4.20 3.91 2.45
C VAL A 46 -4.18 2.55 3.14
N VAL A 47 -5.08 2.34 4.10
CA VAL A 47 -5.13 1.12 4.92
C VAL A 47 -6.20 0.15 4.39
N ALA A 48 -5.87 -1.14 4.27
CA ALA A 48 -6.84 -2.18 3.96
C ALA A 48 -7.87 -2.30 5.08
N THR A 49 -9.12 -2.61 4.73
CA THR A 49 -10.20 -2.84 5.70
C THR A 49 -10.45 -4.33 5.99
N THR A 50 -9.85 -5.22 5.20
CA THR A 50 -9.98 -6.67 5.29
C THR A 50 -8.62 -7.36 5.13
N PRO A 51 -8.43 -8.59 5.67
CA PRO A 51 -7.16 -9.31 5.54
C PRO A 51 -6.82 -9.69 4.10
N ALA A 52 -7.85 -9.99 3.30
CA ALA A 52 -7.75 -10.22 1.86
C ALA A 52 -8.17 -8.97 1.09
N PHE A 53 -7.31 -8.46 0.21
CA PHE A 53 -7.54 -7.21 -0.51
C PHE A 53 -6.75 -7.14 -1.83
N SER A 54 -7.19 -6.26 -2.74
CA SER A 54 -6.47 -5.95 -3.97
C SER A 54 -5.76 -4.61 -3.84
N LEU A 55 -4.44 -4.65 -3.87
CA LEU A 55 -3.54 -3.50 -3.94
C LEU A 55 -3.27 -3.16 -5.40
N TYR A 56 -3.29 -1.88 -5.73
CA TYR A 56 -2.96 -1.36 -7.04
C TYR A 56 -1.78 -0.42 -6.94
N ALA A 57 -0.72 -0.72 -7.70
CA ALA A 57 0.29 0.25 -8.04
C ALA A 57 -0.21 1.05 -9.24
N PHE A 58 -0.06 2.36 -9.19
CA PHE A 58 -0.40 3.25 -10.29
C PHE A 58 0.82 4.06 -10.76
N LEU A 59 0.86 4.31 -12.06
CA LEU A 59 1.83 5.17 -12.73
C LEU A 59 1.09 6.24 -13.54
N ALA A 60 1.30 7.51 -13.23
CA ALA A 60 1.02 8.65 -14.10
C ALA A 60 2.33 9.07 -14.78
N PRO A 61 2.65 8.58 -15.99
CA PRO A 61 4.01 8.70 -16.53
C PRO A 61 4.44 10.14 -16.78
N ASN A 62 5.73 10.39 -16.66
CA ASN A 62 6.37 11.65 -17.02
C ASN A 62 7.75 11.39 -17.67
N SER A 63 8.57 12.42 -17.85
CA SER A 63 9.90 12.30 -18.46
C SER A 63 10.91 11.45 -17.67
N SER A 64 10.62 11.19 -16.39
CA SER A 64 11.50 10.50 -15.44
C SER A 64 10.93 9.16 -14.98
N ASN A 65 9.71 8.81 -15.38
CA ASN A 65 9.03 7.60 -14.98
C ASN A 65 8.07 7.14 -16.08
N THR A 66 8.41 6.03 -16.72
CA THR A 66 7.88 5.59 -18.01
C THR A 66 7.60 4.09 -18.00
N LEU A 67 6.76 3.62 -18.92
CA LEU A 67 6.45 2.20 -19.05
C LEU A 67 7.66 1.28 -19.32
N SER A 68 8.81 1.84 -19.73
CA SER A 68 10.04 1.08 -19.94
C SER A 68 10.89 0.90 -18.68
N ASP A 69 10.53 1.56 -17.57
CA ASP A 69 11.28 1.46 -16.33
C ASP A 69 10.94 0.17 -15.56
N SER A 70 11.82 -0.18 -14.61
CA SER A 70 11.61 -1.31 -13.69
C SER A 70 11.07 -0.80 -12.37
N TYR A 71 9.99 -1.42 -11.89
CA TYR A 71 9.28 -1.03 -10.69
C TYR A 71 9.34 -2.11 -9.64
N TYR A 72 9.26 -1.70 -8.39
CA TYR A 72 9.35 -2.58 -7.25
C TYR A 72 8.27 -2.21 -6.24
N LEU A 73 7.62 -3.24 -5.71
CA LEU A 73 6.76 -3.14 -4.55
C LEU A 73 7.53 -3.75 -3.36
N SER A 74 7.85 -2.92 -2.37
CA SER A 74 8.36 -3.38 -1.09
C SER A 74 7.20 -3.75 -0.18
N MET A 75 7.33 -4.87 0.53
CA MET A 75 6.37 -5.42 1.48
C MET A 75 7.09 -5.59 2.81
N ALA A 76 6.98 -4.61 3.70
CA ALA A 76 7.72 -4.52 4.96
C ALA A 76 6.84 -4.88 6.15
N ILE A 77 7.37 -5.62 7.12
CA ILE A 77 6.64 -5.91 8.37
C ILE A 77 6.57 -4.64 9.24
N THR A 78 5.39 -4.35 9.80
CA THR A 78 5.20 -3.26 10.76
C THR A 78 4.33 -3.73 11.94
N PRO A 79 4.61 -3.31 13.19
CA PRO A 79 5.74 -2.50 13.65
C PRO A 79 7.11 -3.11 13.35
N GLN A 80 8.15 -2.29 13.43
CA GLN A 80 9.53 -2.69 13.12
C GLN A 80 9.97 -3.93 13.90
N VAL A 81 10.49 -4.92 13.17
CA VAL A 81 11.10 -6.15 13.72
C VAL A 81 12.59 -6.17 13.40
N SER A 82 13.43 -6.28 14.44
CA SER A 82 14.91 -6.29 14.33
C SER A 82 15.56 -7.65 14.55
N THR A 83 14.81 -8.62 15.10
CA THR A 83 15.27 -9.99 15.33
C THR A 83 14.36 -10.98 14.61
N PRO A 84 14.89 -12.01 13.93
CA PRO A 84 14.04 -13.00 13.26
C PRO A 84 13.05 -13.63 14.25
N ALA A 85 11.79 -13.72 13.85
CA ALA A 85 10.70 -14.26 14.66
C ALA A 85 9.66 -14.92 13.76
N ASN A 86 9.04 -16.01 14.23
CA ASN A 86 7.92 -16.60 13.51
C ASN A 86 6.66 -15.74 13.72
N LEU A 87 6.37 -14.87 12.76
CA LEU A 87 5.21 -13.97 12.76
C LEU A 87 4.12 -14.45 11.77
N GLY A 88 4.15 -15.73 11.39
CA GLY A 88 3.22 -16.29 10.43
C GLY A 88 3.62 -16.00 8.98
N SER A 89 2.61 -15.80 8.12
CA SER A 89 2.81 -15.57 6.69
C SER A 89 1.74 -14.66 6.09
N PHE A 90 2.03 -14.11 4.92
CA PHE A 90 1.04 -13.52 4.04
C PHE A 90 1.18 -14.10 2.64
N THR A 91 0.19 -13.88 1.78
CA THR A 91 0.27 -14.23 0.37
C THR A 91 0.17 -12.99 -0.52
N TYR A 92 0.86 -13.01 -1.65
CA TYR A 92 0.69 -12.05 -2.75
C TYR A 92 0.58 -12.83 -4.07
N ASN A 93 -0.47 -12.60 -4.87
CA ASN A 93 -0.72 -13.33 -6.12
C ASN A 93 -0.55 -14.86 -5.96
N SER A 94 -1.11 -15.42 -4.89
CA SER A 94 -0.99 -16.85 -4.50
C SER A 94 0.41 -17.33 -4.08
N THR A 95 1.40 -16.45 -4.02
CA THR A 95 2.74 -16.76 -3.50
C THR A 95 2.78 -16.52 -2.00
N THR A 96 3.16 -17.53 -1.22
CA THR A 96 3.28 -17.40 0.25
C THR A 96 4.65 -16.83 0.64
N VAL A 97 4.66 -15.85 1.52
CA VAL A 97 5.86 -15.28 2.16
C VAL A 97 5.80 -15.58 3.64
N ALA A 98 6.73 -16.40 4.12
CA ALA A 98 6.92 -16.59 5.56
C ALA A 98 7.60 -15.35 6.15
N VAL A 99 7.01 -14.75 7.19
CA VAL A 99 7.52 -13.49 7.75
C VAL A 99 8.84 -13.73 8.48
N THR A 100 9.78 -12.82 8.25
CA THR A 100 11.21 -12.88 8.63
C THR A 100 12.05 -13.95 7.92
N SER A 101 11.59 -15.19 7.76
CA SER A 101 12.39 -16.26 7.13
C SER A 101 12.37 -16.23 5.60
N GLY A 102 11.31 -15.68 5.01
CA GLY A 102 11.18 -15.43 3.56
C GLY A 102 11.46 -13.98 3.16
N MET A 103 12.05 -13.18 4.04
CA MET A 103 12.24 -11.74 3.91
C MET A 103 13.71 -11.36 4.17
N THR A 104 14.12 -10.20 3.70
CA THR A 104 15.44 -9.62 3.93
C THR A 104 15.35 -8.56 5.03
N TYR A 105 16.29 -8.55 5.97
CA TYR A 105 16.38 -7.47 6.96
C TYR A 105 17.23 -6.32 6.42
N GLY A 106 16.70 -5.09 6.44
CA GLY A 106 17.44 -3.91 6.00
C GLY A 106 16.54 -2.78 5.51
N TYR A 107 17.00 -2.11 4.45
CA TYR A 107 16.33 -1.02 3.77
C TYR A 107 16.14 -1.40 2.29
N PRO A 108 14.99 -1.07 1.68
CA PRO A 108 14.82 -1.17 0.24
C PRO A 108 15.52 -0.01 -0.48
N PRO A 109 16.03 -0.20 -1.70
CA PRO A 109 15.98 -1.41 -2.50
C PRO A 109 16.91 -2.54 -1.99
N ILE A 110 16.66 -3.81 -2.35
CA ILE A 110 17.65 -4.86 -2.12
C ILE A 110 18.88 -4.56 -3.00
N ASP A 111 19.92 -4.02 -2.37
CA ASP A 111 21.20 -3.85 -3.02
C ASP A 111 22.05 -5.13 -2.90
N THR A 112 22.57 -5.61 -4.04
CA THR A 112 23.48 -6.75 -4.11
C THR A 112 24.93 -6.38 -3.81
N PHE A 113 25.24 -5.09 -3.67
CA PHE A 113 26.60 -4.56 -3.59
C PHE A 113 26.94 -3.86 -2.27
N SER A 114 25.93 -3.34 -1.55
CA SER A 114 26.01 -2.82 -0.18
C SER A 114 24.96 -3.51 0.70
N ALA A 115 25.34 -3.89 1.92
CA ALA A 115 24.44 -4.55 2.88
C ALA A 115 23.74 -3.58 3.84
N GLY A 116 23.91 -2.26 3.66
CA GLY A 116 23.41 -1.25 4.58
C GLY A 116 22.95 0.02 3.85
N ALA A 117 22.10 0.80 4.55
CA ALA A 117 21.50 2.01 4.01
C ALA A 117 22.52 3.00 3.44
N ASP A 118 22.25 3.53 2.25
CA ASP A 118 23.03 4.59 1.65
C ASP A 118 22.17 5.71 1.03
N PRO A 119 22.78 6.83 0.60
CA PRO A 119 22.07 7.92 -0.04
C PRO A 119 21.48 7.51 -1.41
N GLY A 120 20.24 7.07 -1.42
CA GLY A 120 19.58 6.53 -2.62
C GLY A 120 18.47 5.53 -2.27
N ASP A 121 18.57 4.95 -1.08
CA ASP A 121 17.57 4.08 -0.47
C ASP A 121 16.31 4.83 0.03
N LEU A 122 15.23 4.07 0.25
CA LEU A 122 14.05 4.58 0.94
C LEU A 122 14.45 5.06 2.34
N ALA A 123 14.18 6.35 2.60
CA ALA A 123 14.52 6.98 3.87
C ALA A 123 13.90 6.24 5.06
N ALA A 124 14.57 6.29 6.23
CA ALA A 124 14.19 5.61 7.48
C ALA A 124 12.81 5.98 8.07
N HIS A 125 12.01 6.80 7.38
CA HIS A 125 10.71 7.24 7.85
C HIS A 125 9.63 6.19 7.56
N SER A 126 9.55 5.17 8.42
CA SER A 126 8.36 4.80 9.22
C SER A 126 8.43 3.36 9.72
N VAL A 127 9.07 2.46 8.96
CA VAL A 127 9.14 1.02 9.28
C VAL A 127 10.53 0.40 9.13
N PHE A 128 11.48 1.09 8.51
CA PHE A 128 12.84 0.58 8.25
C PHE A 128 13.85 1.02 9.33
N PRO A 129 14.87 0.21 9.63
CA PRO A 129 15.16 -1.09 9.03
C PRO A 129 14.25 -2.20 9.58
N THR A 130 13.73 -3.05 8.71
CA THR A 130 12.95 -4.22 9.14
C THR A 130 13.04 -5.36 8.13
N TYR A 131 12.29 -6.43 8.37
CA TYR A 131 12.13 -7.51 7.42
C TYR A 131 11.17 -7.10 6.31
N PHE A 132 11.67 -7.08 5.07
CA PHE A 132 10.90 -6.73 3.89
C PHE A 132 11.11 -7.74 2.76
N LYS A 133 10.14 -7.81 1.85
CA LYS A 133 10.24 -8.57 0.59
C LYS A 133 9.96 -7.62 -0.56
N GLU A 134 10.76 -7.72 -1.61
CA GLU A 134 10.53 -6.97 -2.83
C GLU A 134 10.02 -7.87 -3.95
N VAL A 135 9.16 -7.29 -4.78
CA VAL A 135 8.76 -7.89 -6.05
C VAL A 135 8.92 -6.87 -7.18
N GLY A 136 9.75 -7.23 -8.16
CA GLY A 136 9.94 -6.46 -9.39
C GLY A 136 8.79 -6.69 -10.37
N PHE A 137 8.37 -5.65 -11.08
CA PHE A 137 7.32 -5.70 -12.09
C PHE A 137 7.47 -4.58 -13.14
N SER A 138 6.64 -4.64 -14.18
CA SER A 138 6.52 -3.58 -15.20
C SER A 138 5.04 -3.23 -15.42
N PHE A 139 4.76 -1.96 -15.70
CA PHE A 139 3.43 -1.55 -16.11
C PHE A 139 3.14 -1.96 -17.56
N SER A 140 1.92 -2.39 -17.82
CA SER A 140 1.47 -2.72 -19.18
C SER A 140 0.69 -1.57 -19.80
N SER A 141 0.94 -1.28 -21.08
CA SER A 141 0.15 -0.29 -21.84
C SER A 141 -1.31 -0.69 -22.01
N SER A 142 -1.65 -1.98 -21.78
CA SER A 142 -3.02 -2.50 -21.78
C SER A 142 -3.81 -2.12 -20.51
N ASN A 143 -3.13 -1.85 -19.40
CA ASN A 143 -3.75 -1.64 -18.10
C ASN A 143 -3.87 -0.15 -17.82
N GLN A 144 -4.89 0.48 -18.39
CA GLN A 144 -5.11 1.94 -18.28
C GLN A 144 -6.13 2.30 -17.22
N SER A 145 -5.94 3.47 -16.62
CA SER A 145 -6.89 4.11 -15.73
C SER A 145 -7.00 5.60 -16.07
N GLY A 146 -8.17 6.18 -15.80
CA GLY A 146 -8.31 7.63 -15.66
C GLY A 146 -7.42 8.17 -14.55
N ILE A 147 -7.04 9.45 -14.67
CA ILE A 147 -6.21 10.15 -13.67
C ILE A 147 -7.00 10.41 -12.39
N PHE A 148 -6.45 10.02 -11.24
CA PHE A 148 -6.97 10.39 -9.92
C PHE A 148 -5.86 10.33 -8.86
N ASN A 149 -6.15 10.90 -7.69
CA ASN A 149 -5.30 10.88 -6.51
C ASN A 149 -5.87 9.85 -5.51
N THR A 150 -5.04 8.89 -5.06
CA THR A 150 -5.47 7.81 -4.14
C THR A 150 -5.70 8.30 -2.71
N GLN A 151 -5.03 9.37 -2.26
CA GLN A 151 -5.34 10.01 -0.98
C GLN A 151 -6.77 10.60 -1.00
N ASP A 152 -7.18 11.24 -2.10
CA ASP A 152 -8.53 11.80 -2.23
C ASP A 152 -9.60 10.72 -2.50
N ASN A 153 -9.19 9.59 -3.10
CA ASN A 153 -10.09 8.51 -3.53
C ASN A 153 -9.57 7.12 -3.11
N PRO A 154 -9.40 6.85 -1.80
CA PRO A 154 -8.68 5.68 -1.31
C PRO A 154 -9.39 4.36 -1.56
N ILE A 155 -10.71 4.39 -1.78
CA ILE A 155 -11.53 3.21 -2.03
C ILE A 155 -11.46 2.72 -3.49
N TRP A 156 -10.93 3.54 -4.40
CA TRP A 156 -10.99 3.27 -5.83
C TRP A 156 -9.88 2.30 -6.29
N GLY A 157 -10.27 1.42 -7.22
CA GLY A 157 -9.34 0.78 -8.14
C GLY A 157 -9.22 1.56 -9.46
N PRO A 158 -8.77 0.90 -10.54
CA PRO A 158 -8.71 1.50 -11.87
C PRO A 158 -10.05 2.09 -12.30
N ARG A 159 -10.00 3.29 -12.87
CA ARG A 159 -11.18 4.05 -13.32
C ARG A 159 -11.24 4.06 -14.85
N PRO A 160 -12.45 4.07 -15.46
CA PRO A 160 -12.57 4.31 -16.89
C PRO A 160 -11.87 5.62 -17.28
N GLY A 161 -11.02 5.57 -18.30
CA GLY A 161 -10.24 6.71 -18.77
C GLY A 161 -8.80 6.34 -19.11
N SER A 162 -8.00 7.36 -19.35
CA SER A 162 -6.57 7.25 -19.66
C SER A 162 -5.76 8.30 -18.89
N GLY A 163 -4.44 8.16 -18.95
CA GLY A 163 -3.48 9.05 -18.30
C GLY A 163 -2.75 8.41 -17.11
N MET A 164 -3.22 7.25 -16.64
CA MET A 164 -2.51 6.40 -15.69
C MET A 164 -2.47 4.96 -16.18
N TYR A 165 -1.49 4.21 -15.67
CA TYR A 165 -1.36 2.77 -15.82
C TYR A 165 -1.42 2.10 -14.46
N PHE A 166 -1.81 0.84 -14.42
CA PHE A 166 -1.90 0.11 -13.16
C PHE A 166 -1.32 -1.30 -13.24
N ASN A 167 -0.87 -1.79 -12.09
CA ASN A 167 -0.62 -3.21 -11.86
C ASN A 167 -1.33 -3.64 -10.58
N ARG A 168 -1.92 -4.84 -10.59
CA ARG A 168 -2.71 -5.37 -9.49
C ARG A 168 -1.93 -6.45 -8.75
N PHE A 169 -2.03 -6.41 -7.43
CA PHE A 169 -1.52 -7.43 -6.52
C PHE A 169 -2.65 -7.85 -5.58
N ASP A 170 -2.92 -9.15 -5.52
CA ASP A 170 -3.92 -9.70 -4.60
C ASP A 170 -3.21 -10.24 -3.36
N PHE A 171 -3.59 -9.70 -2.20
CA PHE A 171 -2.99 -10.01 -0.91
C PHE A 171 -3.96 -10.76 0.00
N ASP A 172 -3.41 -11.63 0.84
CA ASP A 172 -4.09 -12.19 2.01
C ASP A 172 -3.12 -12.20 3.21
N THR A 173 -3.49 -11.48 4.26
CA THR A 173 -2.74 -11.30 5.52
C THR A 173 -3.37 -12.03 6.70
N SER A 174 -4.37 -12.90 6.47
CA SER A 174 -5.08 -13.63 7.52
C SER A 174 -4.20 -14.55 8.38
N ASN A 175 -3.06 -15.00 7.83
CA ASN A 175 -2.09 -15.84 8.53
C ASN A 175 -0.97 -15.03 9.23
N LEU A 176 -1.08 -13.70 9.27
CA LEU A 176 -0.11 -12.83 9.93
C LEU A 176 -0.39 -12.75 11.43
N ALA A 177 0.66 -12.81 12.25
CA ALA A 177 0.53 -12.73 13.70
C ALA A 177 -0.20 -11.45 14.16
N VAL A 178 -1.00 -11.59 15.22
CA VAL A 178 -1.75 -10.48 15.84
C VAL A 178 -0.79 -9.34 16.23
N GLY A 179 -1.20 -8.11 15.93
CA GLY A 179 -0.43 -6.89 16.22
C GLY A 179 0.53 -6.47 15.10
N TYR A 180 0.60 -7.22 14.01
CA TYR A 180 1.44 -6.89 12.85
C TYR A 180 0.59 -6.59 11.61
N ALA A 181 1.18 -5.84 10.69
CA ALA A 181 0.68 -5.51 9.37
C ALA A 181 1.82 -5.53 8.35
N VAL A 182 1.48 -5.44 7.06
CA VAL A 182 2.43 -5.25 5.97
C VAL A 182 2.30 -3.82 5.45
N HIS A 183 3.38 -3.05 5.54
CA HIS A 183 3.52 -1.73 4.91
C HIS A 183 4.04 -1.89 3.49
N PHE A 184 3.50 -1.09 2.57
CA PHE A 184 3.78 -1.16 1.14
C PHE A 184 4.36 0.16 0.64
N ASP A 185 5.54 0.08 0.03
CA ASP A 185 6.17 1.20 -0.66
C ASP A 185 6.32 0.87 -2.15
N LEU A 186 6.10 1.87 -3.00
CA LEU A 186 6.23 1.76 -4.45
C LEU A 186 7.34 2.68 -4.96
N TYR A 187 8.27 2.12 -5.71
CA TYR A 187 9.35 2.87 -6.33
C TYR A 187 9.75 2.26 -7.66
N ASN A 188 10.49 3.04 -8.45
CA ASN A 188 11.31 2.49 -9.52
C ASN A 188 12.76 2.45 -9.05
N THR A 189 13.56 1.59 -9.67
CA THR A 189 15.01 1.63 -9.47
C THR A 189 15.70 1.85 -10.80
N LYS A 190 16.95 2.29 -10.71
CA LYS A 190 17.86 2.30 -11.84
C LYS A 190 19.21 1.82 -11.35
N LEU A 191 19.81 0.88 -12.09
CA LEU A 191 21.20 0.53 -11.86
C LEU A 191 22.06 1.77 -12.11
N CYS A 192 22.81 2.21 -11.11
CA CYS A 192 23.78 3.27 -11.27
C CYS A 192 24.94 2.75 -12.12
N ILE A 193 24.88 3.05 -13.42
CA ILE A 193 25.99 2.85 -14.36
C ILE A 193 26.57 4.23 -14.66
N ASN A 194 27.70 4.53 -14.03
CA ASN A 194 28.52 5.74 -14.18
C ASN A 194 27.98 7.02 -13.49
N GLY A 195 27.89 6.99 -12.16
CA GLY A 195 28.12 8.16 -11.30
C GLY A 195 27.41 9.47 -11.67
N ARG A 196 26.08 9.45 -11.84
CA ARG A 196 25.29 10.69 -11.81
C ARG A 196 24.07 10.53 -10.90
N GLY A 197 24.08 11.30 -9.83
CA GLY A 197 23.22 11.14 -8.65
C GLY A 197 24.10 11.06 -7.41
N PRO A 198 23.53 10.84 -6.20
CA PRO A 198 24.32 10.53 -5.01
C PRO A 198 25.18 9.26 -5.16
N CYS A 199 24.93 8.40 -6.15
CA CYS A 199 25.73 7.21 -6.38
C CYS A 199 27.17 7.49 -6.89
N SER A 200 28.13 6.90 -6.16
CA SER A 200 29.57 6.92 -6.44
C SER A 200 30.07 5.51 -6.80
N GLY A 201 29.59 4.91 -7.89
CA GLY A 201 30.12 3.63 -8.38
C GLY A 201 29.24 2.92 -9.42
N ASN A 202 29.79 1.87 -10.05
CA ASN A 202 29.07 0.97 -10.98
C ASN A 202 28.50 -0.27 -10.24
N THR A 203 28.08 -0.09 -9.00
CA THR A 203 27.81 -1.19 -8.06
C THR A 203 26.68 -0.82 -7.12
N ASP A 204 25.63 -0.19 -7.61
CA ASP A 204 24.58 0.35 -6.74
C ASP A 204 23.24 0.44 -7.48
N THR A 205 22.14 0.11 -6.79
CA THR A 205 20.78 0.16 -7.32
C THR A 205 20.00 1.23 -6.57
N ASP A 206 19.91 2.42 -7.14
CA ASP A 206 19.24 3.55 -6.50
C ASP A 206 17.75 3.64 -6.87
N ILE A 207 16.96 4.16 -5.92
CA ILE A 207 15.61 4.63 -6.20
C ILE A 207 15.68 5.96 -6.93
N THR A 208 15.09 6.02 -8.13
CA THR A 208 15.06 7.29 -8.88
C THR A 208 13.77 8.05 -8.65
N GLN A 209 12.68 7.37 -8.36
CA GLN A 209 11.35 7.90 -8.09
C GLN A 209 10.61 6.94 -7.13
N PHE A 210 9.89 7.50 -6.17
CA PHE A 210 9.07 6.75 -5.22
C PHE A 210 7.70 7.41 -5.07
N ALA A 211 6.71 6.62 -4.66
CA ALA A 211 5.42 7.16 -4.24
C ALA A 211 5.64 8.08 -3.03
N PRO A 212 5.05 9.29 -3.00
CA PRO A 212 5.11 10.11 -1.80
C PRO A 212 4.51 9.34 -0.62
N PHE A 213 5.04 9.55 0.59
CA PHE A 213 4.56 8.87 1.80
C PHE A 213 3.03 8.94 1.94
N SER A 214 2.42 10.04 1.49
CA SER A 214 0.98 10.28 1.58
C SER A 214 0.15 9.40 0.63
N HIS A 215 0.82 8.57 -0.17
CA HIS A 215 0.28 7.68 -1.21
C HIS A 215 0.85 6.26 -1.09
N ASP A 216 1.42 5.92 0.07
CA ASP A 216 1.75 4.54 0.42
C ASP A 216 0.47 3.77 0.79
N ALA A 217 0.63 2.48 1.04
CA ALA A 217 -0.47 1.63 1.51
C ALA A 217 -0.03 0.70 2.64
N GLN A 218 -1.00 0.23 3.42
CA GLN A 218 -0.75 -0.72 4.50
C GLN A 218 -1.88 -1.75 4.58
N SER A 219 -1.57 -2.98 4.96
CA SER A 219 -2.60 -3.92 5.39
C SER A 219 -3.23 -3.45 6.70
N MET A 220 -4.40 -4.02 7.04
CA MET A 220 -4.90 -3.88 8.40
C MET A 220 -3.93 -4.52 9.39
N ILE A 221 -3.90 -3.99 10.61
CA ILE A 221 -3.25 -4.68 11.73
C ILE A 221 -4.07 -5.92 12.04
N SER A 222 -3.42 -7.09 12.05
CA SER A 222 -4.05 -8.33 12.46
C SER A 222 -4.60 -8.18 13.87
N ALA A 223 -5.93 -8.16 13.98
CA ALA A 223 -6.64 -8.11 15.25
C ALA A 223 -7.00 -9.55 15.69
N PRO A 224 -7.24 -9.79 16.99
CA PRO A 224 -7.81 -11.05 17.44
C PRO A 224 -9.13 -11.29 16.69
N HIS A 225 -9.20 -12.34 15.88
CA HIS A 225 -10.49 -12.78 15.37
C HIS A 225 -11.32 -13.24 16.56
N PRO A 226 -12.54 -12.71 16.77
CA PRO A 226 -13.45 -13.35 17.70
C PRO A 226 -13.62 -14.78 17.21
N ALA A 227 -13.43 -15.76 18.08
CA ALA A 227 -13.68 -17.15 17.73
C ALA A 227 -15.12 -17.26 17.21
N ILE A 228 -15.28 -17.39 15.88
CA ILE A 228 -16.58 -17.65 15.28
C ILE A 228 -16.88 -19.10 15.67
N PRO A 229 -17.92 -19.38 16.48
CA PRO A 229 -18.24 -20.75 16.82
C PRO A 229 -18.50 -21.52 15.54
N GLU A 230 -17.73 -22.58 15.31
CA GLU A 230 -17.85 -23.37 14.09
C GLU A 230 -19.28 -23.90 13.96
N PRO A 231 -19.80 -24.12 12.73
CA PRO A 231 -21.18 -24.58 12.51
C PRO A 231 -21.54 -25.81 13.36
N GLU A 232 -20.56 -26.66 13.61
CA GLU A 232 -20.66 -27.86 14.45
C GLU A 232 -20.98 -27.54 15.91
N THR A 233 -20.53 -26.40 16.44
CA THR A 233 -20.83 -25.95 17.81
C THR A 233 -22.34 -25.69 17.97
N TYR A 234 -22.97 -25.07 16.98
CA TYR A 234 -24.41 -24.86 16.98
C TYR A 234 -25.17 -26.17 16.77
N ALA A 235 -24.68 -27.05 15.91
CA ALA A 235 -25.26 -28.37 15.71
C ALA A 235 -25.23 -29.21 16.99
N MET A 236 -24.10 -29.21 17.70
CA MET A 236 -23.92 -29.93 18.97
C MET A 236 -24.75 -29.34 20.11
N LEU A 237 -24.85 -28.01 20.19
CA LEU A 237 -25.73 -27.33 21.14
C LEU A 237 -27.20 -27.68 20.89
N LEU A 238 -27.66 -27.61 19.64
CA LEU A 238 -29.04 -27.95 19.26
C LEU A 238 -29.33 -29.43 19.45
N ALA A 239 -28.39 -30.31 19.13
CA ALA A 239 -28.50 -31.74 19.42
C ALA A 239 -28.58 -32.01 20.93
N GLY A 240 -27.75 -31.34 21.74
CA GLY A 240 -27.77 -31.42 23.20
C GLY A 240 -29.10 -30.95 23.80
N LEU A 241 -29.60 -29.81 23.34
CA LEU A 241 -30.90 -29.28 23.76
C LEU A 241 -32.07 -30.16 23.32
N GLY A 242 -32.01 -30.74 22.11
CA GLY A 242 -33.00 -31.69 21.60
C GLY A 242 -33.06 -32.97 22.44
N LEU A 243 -31.91 -33.52 22.85
CA LEU A 243 -31.84 -34.70 23.72
C LEU A 243 -32.38 -34.40 25.13
N LEU A 244 -32.09 -33.22 25.69
CA LEU A 244 -32.63 -32.79 26.98
C LEU A 244 -34.16 -32.62 26.92
N GLY A 245 -34.69 -32.04 25.83
CA GLY A 245 -36.13 -31.92 25.60
C GLY A 245 -36.83 -33.29 25.51
N LEU A 246 -36.23 -34.26 24.81
CA LEU A 246 -36.75 -35.63 24.72
C LEU A 246 -36.72 -36.37 26.07
N ALA A 247 -35.66 -36.18 26.86
CA ALA A 247 -35.53 -36.77 28.19
C ALA A 247 -36.55 -36.17 29.19
N ALA A 248 -36.80 -34.85 29.11
CA ALA A 248 -37.82 -34.19 29.92
C ALA A 248 -39.25 -34.60 29.50
N GLY A 249 -39.50 -34.76 28.19
CA GLY A 249 -40.82 -35.17 27.66
C GLY A 249 -41.26 -36.59 28.03
N ARG A 250 -40.32 -37.48 28.35
CA ARG A 250 -40.62 -38.86 28.82
C ARG A 250 -41.07 -38.93 30.29
N ARG A 251 -40.96 -37.84 31.05
CA ARG A 251 -41.44 -37.77 32.44
C ARG A 251 -42.87 -37.22 32.51
N LYS A 252 -43.83 -37.89 31.85
CA LYS A 252 -45.24 -37.75 32.25
C LYS A 252 -45.60 -38.93 33.16
N PRO A 253 -46.05 -38.70 34.41
CA PRO A 253 -46.62 -39.75 35.22
C PRO A 253 -47.91 -40.22 34.53
N GLY A 254 -48.04 -41.54 34.33
CA GLY A 254 -49.32 -42.13 33.94
C GLY A 254 -50.36 -41.83 35.02
N ALA A 255 -51.48 -41.24 34.58
CA ALA A 255 -52.75 -41.29 35.29
C ALA A 255 -53.51 -42.55 34.82
#